data_AF-A0A3B9X0X8-F1
#
_entry.id   AF-A0A3B9X0X8-F1
#
_cell.length_a   1.000
_cell.length_b   1.000
_cell.length_c   1.000
_cell.angle_alpha   90.00
_cell.angle_beta   90.00
_cell.angle_gamma   90.00
#
_symmetry.space_group_name_H-M   'P 1'
#
loop_
_entity.id
_entity.type
_entity.pdbx_description
1 polymer ?
#
loop_
_entity_poly.entity_id
_entity_poly.type
_entity_poly.pdbx_seq_one_letter_code
_entity_poly.pdbx_strand_id
1 'polypeptide(L)'
;MSGLKEIKMDCPKCNSDMQELKIETLHGKVVIDKCNSCKGLWFDNGEAEQLKGDWMADFADSGDPEVGKTYNTVRDVQCPRCSAPMKKINDPKQKHLEYEA
;
A
#
# COMPACT_ATOMS: atom_id res chain seq x y z
N MET A 1 22.48 0.99 -23.02
CA MET A 1 22.31 0.76 -21.57
C MET A 1 20.82 0.77 -21.32
N SER A 2 20.25 -0.41 -21.10
CA SER A 2 18.82 -0.68 -20.99
C SER A 2 18.20 0.10 -19.84
N GLY A 3 17.38 1.11 -20.18
CA GLY A 3 16.57 1.85 -19.22
C GLY A 3 15.64 0.87 -18.50
N LEU A 4 15.82 0.73 -17.20
CA LEU A 4 14.88 0.05 -16.34
C LEU A 4 13.57 0.85 -16.43
N LYS A 5 12.56 0.26 -17.06
CA LYS A 5 11.23 0.82 -17.16
C LYS A 5 10.71 1.00 -15.74
N GLU A 6 10.64 2.23 -15.25
CA GLU A 6 9.89 2.54 -14.02
C GLU A 6 8.49 1.94 -14.19
N ILE A 7 8.15 0.96 -13.36
CA ILE A 7 6.79 0.44 -13.30
C ILE A 7 5.98 1.51 -12.56
N LYS A 8 5.46 2.46 -13.33
CA LYS A 8 4.57 3.50 -12.85
C LYS A 8 3.28 2.81 -12.39
N MET A 9 3.00 2.89 -11.08
CA MET A 9 1.79 2.39 -10.47
C MET A 9 0.88 3.58 -10.15
N ASP A 10 -0.37 3.53 -10.63
CA ASP A 10 -1.39 4.50 -10.23
C ASP A 10 -2.12 4.01 -8.98
N CYS A 11 -2.36 4.92 -8.05
CA CYS A 11 -3.04 4.59 -6.81
C CYS A 11 -4.47 4.12 -7.09
N PRO A 12 -4.88 2.92 -6.66
CA PRO A 12 -6.23 2.40 -6.93
C PRO A 12 -7.35 3.20 -6.25
N LYS A 13 -7.02 4.07 -5.29
CA LYS A 13 -7.99 4.89 -4.55
C LYS A 13 -8.22 6.26 -5.17
N CYS A 14 -7.18 6.88 -5.73
CA CYS A 14 -7.26 8.28 -6.22
C CYS A 14 -6.58 8.51 -7.58
N ASN A 15 -6.08 7.47 -8.24
CA ASN A 15 -5.42 7.49 -9.54
C ASN A 15 -4.19 8.40 -9.64
N SER A 16 -3.59 8.79 -8.51
CA SER A 16 -2.33 9.54 -8.49
C SER A 16 -1.13 8.61 -8.48
N ASP A 17 0.02 9.09 -8.95
CA ASP A 17 1.27 8.34 -8.96
C ASP A 17 1.63 7.79 -7.55
N MET A 18 2.04 6.53 -7.51
CA MET A 18 2.65 5.89 -6.34
C MET A 18 4.18 5.91 -6.46
N GLN A 19 4.85 6.02 -5.32
CA GLN A 19 6.30 6.04 -5.22
C GLN A 19 6.77 4.92 -4.30
N GLU A 20 7.82 4.20 -4.71
CA GLU A 20 8.51 3.24 -3.85
C GLU A 20 9.10 3.94 -2.62
N LEU A 21 8.69 3.48 -1.44
CA LEU A 21 9.31 3.77 -0.17
C LEU A 21 10.14 2.57 0.27
N LYS A 22 11.44 2.80 0.42
CA LYS A 22 12.43 1.78 0.83
C LYS A 22 12.66 1.89 2.33
N ILE A 23 12.33 0.83 3.06
CA ILE A 23 12.39 0.78 4.53
C ILE A 23 13.39 -0.31 4.92
N GLU A 24 14.37 0.06 5.72
CA GLU A 24 15.30 -0.90 6.34
C GLU A 24 14.67 -1.41 7.64
N THR A 25 14.38 -2.70 7.72
CA THR A 25 13.84 -3.38 8.90
C THR A 25 14.92 -4.26 9.54
N LEU A 26 14.64 -4.80 10.73
CA LEU A 26 15.52 -5.80 11.36
C LEU A 26 15.68 -7.09 10.54
N HIS A 27 14.72 -7.40 9.67
CA HIS A 27 14.70 -8.62 8.86
C HIS A 27 15.14 -8.39 7.40
N GLY A 28 15.60 -7.18 7.07
CA GLY A 28 16.04 -6.81 5.74
C GLY A 28 15.26 -5.61 5.18
N LYS A 29 15.42 -5.38 3.89
CA LYS A 29 14.80 -4.25 3.21
C LYS A 29 13.41 -4.60 2.72
N VAL A 30 12.42 -3.80 3.11
CA VAL A 30 11.07 -3.84 2.56
C VAL A 30 10.90 -2.66 1.62
N VAL A 31 10.31 -2.90 0.45
CA VAL A 31 9.90 -1.85 -0.48
C VAL A 31 8.39 -1.84 -0.43
N ILE A 32 7.76 -0.68 -0.32
CA ILE A 32 6.30 -0.55 -0.42
C ILE A 32 5.97 0.59 -1.36
N ASP A 33 4.76 0.61 -1.90
CA ASP A 33 4.30 1.72 -2.75
C ASP A 33 3.45 2.70 -1.93
N LYS A 34 3.80 3.98 -1.92
CA LYS A 34 3.06 5.04 -1.22
C LYS A 34 2.51 6.07 -2.20
N CYS A 35 1.22 6.36 -2.10
CA CYS A 35 0.60 7.36 -2.96
C CYS A 35 1.09 8.78 -2.61
N ASN A 36 1.50 9.54 -3.62
CA ASN A 36 1.94 10.93 -3.41
C ASN A 36 0.81 11.89 -3.03
N SER A 37 -0.44 11.54 -3.35
CA SER A 37 -1.64 12.35 -3.08
C SER A 37 -2.35 11.94 -1.79
N CYS A 38 -3.05 10.80 -1.79
CA CYS A 38 -3.87 10.38 -0.65
C CYS A 38 -3.08 9.72 0.50
N LYS A 39 -1.78 9.51 0.31
CA LYS A 39 -0.86 8.83 1.25
C LYS A 39 -1.20 7.37 1.56
N GLY A 40 -2.15 6.77 0.84
CA GLY A 40 -2.45 5.35 0.93
C GLY A 40 -1.24 4.48 0.60
N LEU A 41 -1.12 3.37 1.32
CA LEU A 41 -0.07 2.38 1.16
C LEU A 41 -0.55 1.20 0.34
N TRP A 42 0.33 0.68 -0.50
CA TRP A 42 0.16 -0.56 -1.21
C TRP A 42 1.33 -1.49 -0.88
N PHE A 43 1.00 -2.73 -0.59
CA PHE A 43 1.94 -3.79 -0.25
C PHE A 43 1.79 -4.90 -1.27
N ASP A 44 2.88 -5.34 -1.87
CA ASP A 44 2.92 -6.60 -2.58
C ASP A 44 2.95 -7.79 -1.61
N ASN A 45 2.81 -8.98 -2.18
CA ASN A 45 2.73 -10.23 -1.43
C ASN A 45 3.90 -10.39 -0.46
N GLY A 46 3.59 -10.41 0.84
CA GLY A 46 4.56 -10.65 1.92
C GLY A 46 5.23 -9.39 2.47
N GLU A 47 5.01 -8.20 1.89
CA GLU A 47 5.64 -6.96 2.36
C GLU A 47 4.99 -6.44 3.66
N ALA A 48 3.66 -6.53 3.74
CA ALA A 48 2.92 -6.14 4.93
C ALA A 48 3.35 -6.97 6.16
N GLU A 49 3.57 -8.27 5.99
CA GLU A 49 4.05 -9.17 7.04
C GLU A 49 5.47 -8.84 7.48
N GLN A 50 6.34 -8.43 6.55
CA GLN A 50 7.72 -8.05 6.86
C GLN A 50 7.80 -6.72 7.63
N LEU A 51 6.91 -5.78 7.34
CA LEU A 51 6.86 -4.49 8.04
C LEU A 51 6.11 -4.56 9.39
N LYS A 52 5.25 -5.57 9.58
CA LYS A 52 4.39 -5.69 10.76
C LYS A 52 5.19 -5.82 12.05
N GLY A 53 5.01 -4.87 12.96
CA GLY A 53 5.69 -4.86 14.26
C GLY A 53 7.10 -4.27 14.22
N ASP A 54 7.56 -3.79 13.06
CA ASP A 54 8.74 -2.94 12.97
C ASP A 54 8.37 -1.50 13.37
N TRP A 55 9.27 -0.82 14.09
CA TRP A 55 9.08 0.57 14.52
C TRP A 55 8.94 1.54 13.34
N MET A 56 9.40 1.15 12.15
CA MET A 56 9.26 1.91 10.91
C MET A 56 7.85 1.86 10.30
N ALA A 57 6.94 1.00 10.79
CA ALA A 57 5.58 0.93 10.27
C ALA A 57 4.84 2.27 10.43
N ASP A 58 4.99 2.93 11.58
CA ASP A 58 4.37 4.24 11.84
C ASP A 58 4.93 5.34 10.93
N PHE A 59 6.21 5.22 10.54
CA PHE A 59 6.82 6.15 9.58
C PHE A 59 6.27 5.95 8.16
N ALA A 60 6.00 4.70 7.78
CA ALA A 60 5.37 4.39 6.50
C ALA A 60 3.96 4.98 6.44
N ASP A 61 3.15 4.80 7.48
CA ASP A 61 1.75 5.27 7.56
C ASP A 61 1.61 6.71 8.07
N SER A 62 2.36 7.64 7.46
CA SER A 62 2.38 9.05 7.83
C SER A 62 1.19 9.88 7.28
N GLY A 63 0.11 9.23 6.83
CA GLY A 63 -1.03 9.90 6.18
C GLY A 63 -1.96 10.61 7.18
N ASP A 64 -2.78 11.54 6.70
CA ASP A 64 -3.88 12.10 7.50
C ASP A 64 -5.03 11.08 7.59
N PRO A 65 -5.41 10.62 8.79
CA PRO A 65 -6.51 9.66 8.96
C PRO A 65 -7.85 10.16 8.41
N GLU A 66 -8.12 11.47 8.45
CA GLU A 66 -9.37 12.04 7.93
C GLU A 66 -9.40 11.96 6.40
N VAL A 67 -8.25 12.20 5.74
CA VAL A 67 -8.12 11.98 4.30
C VAL A 67 -8.30 10.49 3.97
N GLY A 68 -7.64 9.59 4.71
CA GLY A 68 -7.79 8.15 4.54
C GLY A 68 -9.25 7.69 4.62
N LYS A 69 -10.00 8.21 5.61
CA LYS A 69 -11.43 7.92 5.78
C LYS A 69 -12.28 8.30 4.55
N THR A 70 -11.95 9.37 3.84
CA THR A 70 -12.69 9.75 2.62
C THR A 70 -12.60 8.69 1.51
N TYR A 71 -11.52 7.89 1.50
CA TYR A 71 -11.28 6.82 0.51
C TYR A 71 -11.78 5.45 0.97
N ASN A 72 -12.42 5.34 2.15
CA ASN A 72 -13.03 4.11 2.64
C ASN A 72 -14.30 3.72 1.85
N THR A 73 -14.86 4.61 1.04
CA THR A 73 -15.99 4.34 0.16
C THR A 73 -15.57 3.85 -1.22
N VAL A 74 -14.31 4.05 -1.60
CA VAL A 74 -13.73 3.49 -2.83
C VAL A 74 -13.42 2.02 -2.56
N ARG A 75 -14.20 1.12 -3.16
CA ARG A 75 -14.13 -0.34 -2.93
C ARG A 75 -14.02 -1.06 -4.26
N ASP A 76 -13.79 -2.36 -4.18
CA ASP A 76 -13.66 -3.27 -5.32
C ASP A 76 -12.49 -2.87 -6.23
N VAL A 77 -11.38 -2.44 -5.62
CA VAL A 77 -10.22 -2.01 -6.39
C VAL A 77 -9.57 -3.19 -7.10
N GLN A 78 -9.05 -2.91 -8.28
CA GLN A 78 -8.27 -3.87 -9.05
C GLN A 78 -6.79 -3.75 -8.67
N CYS A 79 -6.06 -4.86 -8.82
CA CYS A 79 -4.61 -4.84 -8.68
C CYS A 79 -3.99 -3.84 -9.68
N PRO A 80 -3.27 -2.80 -9.24
CA PRO A 80 -2.71 -1.79 -10.12
C PRO A 80 -1.52 -2.32 -10.94
N ARG A 81 -1.04 -3.55 -10.66
CA ARG A 81 0.02 -4.22 -11.44
C ARG A 81 -0.52 -5.06 -12.61
N CYS A 82 -1.69 -5.70 -12.45
CA CYS A 82 -2.21 -6.66 -13.45
C CYS A 82 -3.72 -6.53 -13.76
N SER A 83 -4.40 -5.57 -13.13
CA SER A 83 -5.84 -5.30 -13.25
C SER A 83 -6.76 -6.46 -12.82
N ALA A 84 -6.23 -7.49 -12.16
CA ALA A 84 -7.04 -8.57 -11.61
C ALA A 84 -7.95 -8.07 -10.48
N PRO A 85 -9.17 -8.59 -10.35
CA PRO A 85 -10.06 -8.28 -9.23
C PRO A 85 -9.46 -8.81 -7.91
N MET A 86 -9.55 -8.01 -6.87
CA MET A 86 -9.04 -8.34 -5.54
C MET A 86 -10.17 -8.80 -4.61
N LYS A 87 -9.84 -9.62 -3.62
CA LYS A 87 -10.77 -10.11 -2.61
C LYS A 87 -10.77 -9.18 -1.41
N LYS A 88 -11.94 -8.88 -0.89
CA LYS A 88 -12.10 -8.18 0.39
C LYS A 88 -11.75 -9.13 1.52
N ILE A 89 -10.80 -8.71 2.36
CA ILE A 89 -10.33 -9.45 3.53
C ILE A 89 -10.49 -8.56 4.75
N ASN A 90 -11.12 -9.11 5.79
CA ASN A 90 -11.18 -8.46 7.10
C ASN A 90 -10.02 -8.97 7.96
N ASP A 91 -9.29 -8.06 8.62
CA ASP A 91 -8.20 -8.46 9.51
C ASP A 91 -8.80 -9.20 10.72
N PRO A 92 -8.39 -10.46 10.99
CA PRO A 92 -8.98 -11.26 12.07
C PRO A 92 -8.64 -10.72 13.47
N LYS A 93 -7.54 -9.97 13.61
CA LYS A 93 -7.11 -9.33 14.86
C LYS A 93 -7.72 -7.94 15.02
N GLN A 94 -7.94 -7.22 13.91
CA GLN A 94 -8.50 -5.88 13.89
C GLN A 94 -9.74 -5.82 13.00
N LYS A 95 -10.89 -6.27 13.53
CA LYS A 95 -12.15 -6.43 12.78
C LYS A 95 -12.71 -5.17 12.10
N HIS A 96 -12.20 -4.00 12.47
CA HIS A 96 -12.57 -2.72 11.85
C HIS A 96 -11.70 -2.38 10.62
N LEU A 97 -10.68 -3.19 10.33
CA LEU A 97 -9.81 -3.06 9.17
C LEU A 97 -10.23 -4.06 8.10
N GLU A 98 -10.56 -3.52 6.92
CA GLU A 98 -10.80 -4.29 5.70
C GLU A 98 -9.83 -3.80 4.63
N TYR A 99 -9.19 -4.73 3.94
CA TYR A 99 -8.29 -4.48 2.82
C TYR A 99 -8.61 -5.42 1.65
N GLU A 100 -8.03 -5.12 0.49
CA GLU A 100 -8.24 -5.87 -0.76
C GLU A 100 -6.92 -6.55 -1.14
N ALA A 101 -6.96 -7.86 -1.43
CA ALA A 101 -5.80 -8.71 -1.76
C ALA A 101 -6.08 -9.71 -2.89
#